data_AF-A0A820AEL4-F1
#
_entry.id   AF-A0A820AEL4-F1
#
_cell.length_a   1.000
_cell.length_b   1.000
_cell.length_c   1.000
_cell.angle_alpha   90.00
_cell.angle_beta   90.00
_cell.angle_gamma   90.00
#
_symmetry.space_group_name_H-M   'P 1'
#
loop_
_entity.id
_entity.type
_entity.pdbx_description
1 polymer ?
#
loop_
_entity_poly.entity_id
_entity_poly.type
_entity_poly.pdbx_seq_one_letter_code
_entity_poly.pdbx_strand_id
1 'polypeptide(L)'
;GGAVELFRRFLSAIDTTQLDDIVVQFGIFIIDDPSLQETNDLTRQLEKKNDIYNYYFSFLKLTAVWNKLHVAHFNNGMYHTKQILQQFGEKLQCAKAFAQASQQSLYLQAAFRSKSRHSQISDISEVIATIIVGVIEASRTLEIQSYEEATRLLLIAFDSIQKYRQDHEQESVISSNPIDDENFTQSIICQPWILYEQNLNDLYVLHCTQHFEQALELCESREVRERLLTMISRLVYNVLDEYRVYVCDLYSDGESNNDAEQKPWINYKQKRSSLIKIFIKLKEYSKGKQLAEEFEDYLALIEICDEIKDTEQLRTYIEQYGDKFMVVFDDYLRSKSALSVLFQEEYFDLKSVQRYLKSKPEFAWMVDVKNRDYEHASLSTLQQVAETIGKRQTLLAVSKFALLASSHNEVRNAEAIKLRLRFIENEENLCQQRLDLLSNLDESERLKQPLISAKDMIKNLVLKKNTSQSLLQRYCSALKILSQMESNPDFDQLRLFIFAQALLVDPLKSIGNSPDPLSCNAKTLFSQLFDYIKHENLDKYNIIPSREKLQSSNELVSFQNNQEFQEAFSAIYSSLLTR
;
A
#
# COMPACT_ATOMS: atom_id res chain seq x y z
N GLY A 1 8.37 -40.88 46.64
CA GLY A 1 8.63 -42.30 46.28
C GLY A 1 7.39 -42.95 45.74
N GLY A 2 6.63 -43.70 46.56
CA GLY A 2 5.46 -44.48 46.11
C GLY A 2 4.29 -43.68 45.51
N ALA A 3 4.00 -42.48 46.02
CA ALA A 3 2.96 -41.61 45.45
C ALA A 3 3.29 -41.12 44.03
N VAL A 4 4.58 -40.84 43.76
CA VAL A 4 5.06 -40.41 42.43
C VAL A 4 4.89 -41.53 41.40
N GLU A 5 5.10 -42.77 41.82
CA GLU A 5 4.95 -43.95 40.95
C GLU A 5 3.47 -44.30 40.67
N LEU A 6 2.60 -44.16 41.67
CA LEU A 6 1.15 -44.27 41.49
C LEU A 6 0.60 -43.18 40.57
N PHE A 7 1.08 -41.95 40.73
CA PHE A 7 0.68 -40.83 39.88
C PHE A 7 1.21 -41.00 38.45
N ARG A 8 2.44 -41.49 38.27
CA ARG A 8 2.99 -41.83 36.95
C ARG A 8 2.13 -42.89 36.23
N ARG A 9 1.63 -43.89 36.96
CA ARG A 9 0.70 -44.91 36.42
C ARG A 9 -0.66 -44.33 36.07
N PHE A 10 -1.18 -43.43 36.90
CA PHE A 10 -2.44 -42.72 36.63
C PHE A 10 -2.34 -41.83 35.39
N LEU A 11 -1.28 -41.04 35.27
CA LEU A 11 -1.05 -40.19 34.09
C LEU A 11 -0.72 -40.98 32.83
N SER A 12 -0.16 -42.19 32.94
CA SER A 12 0.02 -43.07 31.77
C SER A 12 -1.27 -43.70 31.25
N ALA A 13 -2.37 -43.60 32.02
CA ALA A 13 -3.68 -44.13 31.66
C ALA A 13 -4.65 -43.07 31.11
N ILE A 14 -4.24 -41.80 31.07
CA ILE A 14 -5.03 -40.67 30.58
C ILE A 14 -4.62 -40.35 29.15
N ASP A 15 -5.60 -40.10 28.27
CA ASP A 15 -5.36 -39.66 26.89
C ASP A 15 -4.54 -38.35 26.85
N THR A 16 -3.63 -38.22 25.90
CA THR A 16 -2.65 -37.12 25.83
C THR A 16 -3.30 -35.73 25.77
N THR A 17 -4.45 -35.60 25.11
CA THR A 17 -5.20 -34.33 25.03
C THR A 17 -5.84 -33.92 26.36
N GLN A 18 -6.35 -34.89 27.13
CA GLN A 18 -6.91 -34.62 28.45
C GLN A 18 -5.82 -34.30 29.48
N LEU A 19 -4.64 -34.91 29.32
CA LEU A 19 -3.47 -34.64 30.16
C LEU A 19 -3.04 -33.17 30.06
N ASP A 20 -2.99 -32.63 28.83
CA ASP A 20 -2.64 -31.24 28.57
C ASP A 20 -3.61 -30.26 29.25
N ASP A 21 -4.92 -30.45 29.06
CA ASP A 21 -5.94 -29.58 29.69
C ASP A 21 -5.92 -29.69 31.23
N ILE A 22 -5.74 -30.89 31.80
CA ILE A 22 -5.64 -31.08 33.26
C ILE A 22 -4.41 -30.33 33.83
N VAL A 23 -3.28 -30.40 33.14
CA VAL A 23 -2.03 -29.74 33.55
C VAL A 23 -2.17 -28.21 33.50
N VAL A 24 -2.88 -27.67 32.51
CA VAL A 24 -3.21 -26.24 32.44
C VAL A 24 -4.16 -25.85 33.57
N GLN A 25 -5.25 -26.60 33.78
CA GLN A 25 -6.23 -26.33 34.84
C GLN A 25 -5.61 -26.37 36.23
N PHE A 26 -4.65 -27.28 36.47
CA PHE A 26 -3.91 -27.30 37.73
C PHE A 26 -2.96 -26.11 37.87
N GLY A 27 -2.35 -25.67 36.77
CA GLY A 27 -1.57 -24.42 36.73
C GLY A 27 -2.42 -23.20 37.08
N ILE A 28 -3.60 -23.06 36.45
CA ILE A 28 -4.59 -22.03 36.77
C ILE A 28 -4.97 -22.11 38.25
N PHE A 29 -5.30 -23.31 38.74
CA PHE A 29 -5.66 -23.51 40.14
C PHE A 29 -4.57 -23.00 41.09
N ILE A 30 -3.29 -23.27 40.85
CA ILE A 30 -2.20 -22.77 41.72
C ILE A 30 -2.12 -21.24 41.75
N ILE A 31 -2.31 -20.60 40.59
CA ILE A 31 -2.23 -19.15 40.42
C ILE A 31 -3.43 -18.48 41.08
N ASP A 32 -4.61 -19.05 40.88
CA ASP A 32 -5.90 -18.47 41.25
C ASP A 32 -6.42 -19.03 42.59
N ASP A 33 -5.67 -19.94 43.25
CA ASP A 33 -6.11 -20.60 44.48
C ASP A 33 -6.46 -19.56 45.56
N PRO A 34 -7.74 -19.49 45.98
CA PRO A 34 -8.16 -18.59 47.05
C PRO A 34 -7.77 -19.12 48.44
N SER A 35 -7.38 -20.39 48.58
CA SER A 35 -7.06 -21.02 49.88
C SER A 35 -5.66 -20.65 50.42
N LEU A 36 -4.75 -20.19 49.56
CA LEU A 36 -3.40 -19.74 49.93
C LEU A 36 -3.36 -18.32 50.57
N GLN A 37 -4.52 -17.74 50.87
CA GLN A 37 -4.70 -16.36 51.36
C GLN A 37 -4.54 -16.19 52.88
N GLU A 38 -3.64 -16.93 53.53
CA GLU A 38 -3.54 -16.98 55.00
C GLU A 38 -2.96 -15.71 55.67
N THR A 39 -2.37 -14.78 54.91
CA THR A 39 -1.68 -13.59 55.47
C THR A 39 -2.08 -12.29 54.80
N ASN A 40 -2.32 -11.20 55.56
CA ASN A 40 -2.61 -9.85 55.03
C ASN A 40 -1.47 -9.22 54.18
N ASP A 41 -0.32 -9.89 54.08
CA ASP A 41 0.82 -9.46 53.26
C ASP A 41 0.80 -10.16 51.89
N LEU A 42 0.40 -9.41 50.87
CA LEU A 42 0.32 -9.84 49.47
C LEU A 42 1.67 -10.32 48.93
N THR A 43 2.78 -9.72 49.38
CA THR A 43 4.14 -10.07 48.93
C THR A 43 4.46 -11.50 49.33
N ARG A 44 4.16 -11.84 50.59
CA ARG A 44 4.36 -13.19 51.13
C ARG A 44 3.41 -14.21 50.52
N GLN A 45 2.19 -13.81 50.15
CA GLN A 45 1.27 -14.68 49.41
C GLN A 45 1.81 -15.02 48.01
N LEU A 46 2.30 -14.02 47.27
CA LEU A 46 2.88 -14.21 45.94
C LEU A 46 4.16 -15.05 45.99
N GLU A 47 4.99 -14.89 47.02
CA GLU A 47 6.17 -15.73 47.24
C GLU A 47 5.80 -17.20 47.47
N LYS A 48 4.82 -17.46 48.35
CA LYS A 48 4.32 -18.83 48.56
C LYS A 48 3.76 -19.43 47.27
N LYS A 49 2.97 -18.67 46.51
CA LYS A 49 2.43 -19.12 45.21
C LYS A 49 3.55 -19.42 44.22
N ASN A 50 4.61 -18.62 44.20
CA ASN A 50 5.78 -18.85 43.34
C ASN A 50 6.57 -20.09 43.72
N ASP A 51 6.74 -20.34 45.02
CA ASP A 51 7.40 -21.55 45.49
C ASP A 51 6.59 -22.80 45.12
N ILE A 52 5.27 -22.77 45.33
CA ILE A 52 4.36 -23.86 44.95
C ILE A 52 4.39 -24.10 43.43
N TYR A 53 4.36 -23.02 42.64
CA TYR A 53 4.46 -23.09 41.19
C TYR A 53 5.79 -23.70 40.73
N ASN A 54 6.92 -23.31 41.34
CA ASN A 54 8.23 -23.89 41.06
C ASN A 54 8.32 -25.38 41.46
N TYR A 55 7.69 -25.78 42.57
CA TYR A 55 7.57 -27.19 42.95
C TYR A 55 6.72 -27.98 41.97
N TYR A 56 5.61 -27.41 41.50
CA TYR A 56 4.76 -28.01 40.47
C TYR A 56 5.53 -28.21 39.16
N PHE A 57 6.25 -27.19 38.72
CA PHE A 57 7.05 -27.24 37.51
C PHE A 57 8.20 -28.25 37.62
N SER A 58 8.89 -28.30 38.76
CA SER A 58 9.91 -29.32 39.06
C SER A 58 9.31 -30.73 39.10
N PHE A 59 8.10 -30.87 39.63
CA PHE A 59 7.37 -32.14 39.66
C PHE A 59 7.03 -32.64 38.25
N LEU A 60 6.56 -31.77 37.35
CA LEU A 60 6.28 -32.13 35.95
C LEU A 60 7.53 -32.63 35.23
N LYS A 61 8.70 -32.04 35.51
CA LYS A 61 10.00 -32.49 34.96
C LYS A 61 10.44 -33.83 35.53
N LEU A 62 10.43 -33.99 36.85
CA LEU A 62 10.86 -35.22 37.53
C LEU A 62 9.98 -36.44 37.20
N THR A 63 8.71 -36.21 36.87
CA THR A 63 7.76 -37.25 36.47
C THR A 63 7.81 -37.59 34.98
N ALA A 64 8.63 -36.87 34.19
CA ALA A 64 8.68 -36.94 32.72
C ALA A 64 7.35 -36.61 32.02
N VAL A 65 6.40 -36.02 32.75
CA VAL A 65 5.13 -35.52 32.20
C VAL A 65 5.38 -34.34 31.28
N TRP A 66 6.36 -33.48 31.63
CA TRP A 66 6.80 -32.35 30.81
C TRP A 66 7.08 -32.73 29.35
N ASN A 67 7.64 -33.90 29.09
CA ASN A 67 8.00 -34.34 27.73
C ASN A 67 6.79 -34.87 26.94
N LYS A 68 5.66 -35.11 27.60
CA LYS A 68 4.41 -35.62 27.00
C LYS A 68 3.37 -34.51 26.75
N LEU A 69 3.70 -33.26 27.08
CA LEU A 69 2.80 -32.12 26.91
C LEU A 69 2.91 -31.58 25.49
N HIS A 70 1.77 -31.37 24.85
CA HIS A 70 1.67 -30.97 23.44
C HIS A 70 0.84 -29.70 23.27
N VAL A 71 -0.49 -29.80 23.34
CA VAL A 71 -1.42 -28.71 23.02
C VAL A 71 -2.61 -28.76 23.96
N ALA A 72 -2.95 -27.62 24.55
CA ALA A 72 -4.11 -27.45 25.42
C ALA A 72 -5.04 -26.37 24.87
N HIS A 73 -6.32 -26.47 25.23
CA HIS A 73 -7.29 -25.41 24.97
C HIS A 73 -7.21 -24.38 26.08
N PHE A 74 -6.91 -23.13 25.72
CA PHE A 74 -6.86 -22.02 26.67
C PHE A 74 -7.49 -20.78 26.04
N ASN A 75 -8.42 -20.14 26.76
CA ASN A 75 -9.12 -18.91 26.34
C ASN A 75 -9.56 -18.85 24.86
N ASN A 76 -10.35 -19.83 24.40
CA ASN A 76 -10.88 -19.93 23.03
C ASN A 76 -9.83 -20.16 21.92
N GLY A 77 -8.60 -20.56 22.25
CA GLY A 77 -7.56 -20.94 21.30
C GLY A 77 -6.81 -22.22 21.68
N MET A 78 -6.04 -22.74 20.73
CA MET A 78 -5.13 -23.88 20.91
C MET A 78 -3.71 -23.37 21.12
N TYR A 79 -3.10 -23.74 22.25
CA TYR A 79 -1.75 -23.27 22.61
C TYR A 79 -0.89 -24.43 23.08
N HIS A 80 0.43 -24.30 22.95
CA HIS A 80 1.34 -25.27 23.57
C HIS A 80 1.24 -25.19 25.09
N THR A 81 0.97 -26.32 25.73
CA THR A 81 0.81 -26.42 27.19
C THR A 81 2.03 -25.87 27.94
N LYS A 82 3.24 -26.11 27.42
CA LYS A 82 4.49 -25.60 28.00
C LYS A 82 4.55 -24.07 27.98
N GLN A 83 4.05 -23.44 26.92
CA GLN A 83 4.03 -21.99 26.80
C GLN A 83 2.98 -21.36 27.73
N ILE A 84 1.79 -21.97 27.86
CA ILE A 84 0.78 -21.51 28.82
C ILE A 84 1.36 -21.53 30.24
N LEU A 85 2.04 -22.61 30.61
CA LEU A 85 2.73 -22.69 31.90
C LEU A 85 3.81 -21.60 32.03
N GLN A 86 4.62 -21.37 31.00
CA GLN A 86 5.59 -20.28 31.04
C GLN A 86 4.95 -18.90 31.25
N GLN A 87 3.83 -18.61 30.58
CA GLN A 87 3.07 -17.36 30.76
C GLN A 87 2.56 -17.19 32.20
N PHE A 88 2.15 -18.28 32.83
CA PHE A 88 1.76 -18.28 34.23
C PHE A 88 2.92 -17.93 35.17
N GLY A 89 4.10 -18.46 34.91
CA GLY A 89 5.32 -18.07 35.63
C GLY A 89 5.67 -16.59 35.43
N GLU A 90 5.56 -16.08 34.20
CA GLU A 90 5.78 -14.67 33.87
C GLU A 90 4.82 -13.74 34.64
N LYS A 91 3.52 -14.07 34.66
CA LYS A 91 2.49 -13.30 35.39
C LYS A 91 2.81 -13.23 36.88
N LEU A 92 3.25 -14.34 37.47
CA LEU A 92 3.55 -14.42 38.89
C LEU A 92 4.81 -13.62 39.27
N GLN A 93 5.85 -13.67 38.44
CA GLN A 93 7.05 -12.85 38.62
C GLN A 93 6.75 -11.36 38.46
N CYS A 94 5.94 -11.00 37.47
CA CYS A 94 5.49 -9.63 37.24
C CYS A 94 4.68 -9.10 38.45
N ALA A 95 3.72 -9.89 38.96
CA ALA A 95 2.96 -9.53 40.15
C ALA A 95 3.84 -9.36 41.39
N LYS A 96 4.85 -10.23 41.57
CA LYS A 96 5.83 -10.11 42.66
C LYS A 96 6.65 -8.83 42.54
N ALA A 97 7.14 -8.52 41.34
CA ALA A 97 7.91 -7.30 41.09
C ALA A 97 7.07 -6.04 41.36
N PHE A 98 5.80 -6.02 40.95
CA PHE A 98 4.88 -4.94 41.28
C PHE A 98 4.60 -4.83 42.78
N ALA A 99 4.37 -5.95 43.47
CA ALA A 99 4.14 -5.95 44.91
C ALA A 99 5.36 -5.39 45.66
N GLN A 100 6.57 -5.79 45.29
CA GLN A 100 7.81 -5.26 45.88
C GLN A 100 8.01 -3.77 45.58
N ALA A 101 7.75 -3.33 44.34
CA ALA A 101 7.85 -1.93 43.96
C ALA A 101 6.78 -1.05 44.64
N SER A 102 5.59 -1.59 44.89
CA SER A 102 4.50 -0.90 45.60
C SER A 102 4.82 -0.57 47.06
N GLN A 103 5.71 -1.33 47.69
CA GLN A 103 6.15 -1.03 49.06
C GLN A 103 6.93 0.30 49.14
N GLN A 104 7.52 0.74 48.02
CA GLN A 104 8.35 1.93 47.93
C GLN A 104 7.58 3.19 47.49
N SER A 105 6.33 3.06 47.01
CA SER A 105 5.53 4.17 46.46
C SER A 105 4.17 4.34 47.15
N LEU A 106 3.94 5.52 47.72
CA LEU A 106 2.70 5.88 48.44
C LEU A 106 1.46 5.89 47.52
N TYR A 107 1.60 6.25 46.25
CA TYR A 107 0.52 6.29 45.27
C TYR A 107 0.06 4.88 44.89
N LEU A 108 1.01 3.96 44.72
CA LEU A 108 0.71 2.54 44.52
C LEU A 108 0.07 1.92 45.74
N GLN A 109 0.53 2.23 46.96
CA GLN A 109 -0.13 1.74 48.16
C GLN A 109 -1.61 2.13 48.21
N ALA A 110 -1.97 3.31 47.70
CA ALA A 110 -3.37 3.74 47.61
C ALA A 110 -4.16 2.95 46.53
N ALA A 111 -3.59 2.74 45.34
CA ALA A 111 -4.20 1.95 44.27
C ALA A 111 -4.32 0.45 44.62
N PHE A 112 -3.31 -0.13 45.26
CA PHE A 112 -3.33 -1.49 45.80
C PHE A 112 -4.36 -1.62 46.94
N ARG A 113 -4.49 -0.62 47.81
CA ARG A 113 -5.44 -0.65 48.93
C ARG A 113 -6.89 -0.44 48.50
N SER A 114 -7.16 0.38 47.48
CA SER A 114 -8.53 0.67 47.02
C SER A 114 -9.21 -0.58 46.45
N LYS A 115 -8.48 -1.46 45.75
CA LYS A 115 -9.04 -2.71 45.20
C LYS A 115 -8.91 -3.92 46.14
N SER A 116 -7.92 -3.97 47.04
CA SER A 116 -7.88 -5.01 48.09
C SER A 116 -9.11 -5.00 49.02
N ARG A 117 -9.82 -3.85 49.08
CA ARG A 117 -11.05 -3.70 49.86
C ARG A 117 -12.30 -4.24 49.18
N HIS A 118 -12.32 -4.46 47.85
CA HIS A 118 -13.57 -4.70 47.09
C HIS A 118 -13.60 -5.97 46.22
N SER A 119 -12.55 -6.79 46.13
CA SER A 119 -12.66 -8.10 45.47
C SER A 119 -11.60 -9.08 45.95
N GLN A 120 -12.05 -10.27 46.37
CA GLN A 120 -11.24 -11.46 46.59
C GLN A 120 -10.34 -11.70 45.35
N ILE A 121 -9.02 -11.81 45.53
CA ILE A 121 -8.07 -11.95 44.41
C ILE A 121 -8.18 -13.38 43.88
N SER A 122 -9.01 -13.55 42.85
CA SER A 122 -9.21 -14.81 42.13
C SER A 122 -8.50 -14.86 40.77
N ASP A 123 -7.96 -13.74 40.25
CA ASP A 123 -7.21 -13.71 38.99
C ASP A 123 -6.04 -12.71 39.08
N ILE A 124 -4.81 -13.21 38.95
CA ILE A 124 -3.59 -12.38 38.99
C ILE A 124 -3.52 -11.42 37.79
N SER A 125 -4.10 -11.80 36.66
CA SER A 125 -4.13 -11.01 35.43
C SER A 125 -4.96 -9.74 35.61
N GLU A 126 -6.12 -9.85 36.25
CA GLU A 126 -6.98 -8.69 36.56
C GLU A 126 -6.30 -7.72 37.54
N VAL A 127 -5.52 -8.25 38.49
CA VAL A 127 -4.75 -7.44 39.44
C VAL A 127 -3.69 -6.63 38.70
N ILE A 128 -2.90 -7.27 37.82
CA ILE A 128 -1.90 -6.59 36.99
C ILE A 128 -2.55 -5.53 36.10
N ALA A 129 -3.63 -5.88 35.41
CA ALA A 129 -4.36 -4.94 34.56
C ALA A 129 -4.89 -3.75 35.34
N THR A 130 -5.39 -3.94 36.55
CA THR A 130 -5.92 -2.84 37.34
C THR A 130 -4.84 -1.98 37.98
N ILE A 131 -3.69 -2.56 38.33
CA ILE A 131 -2.51 -1.79 38.75
C ILE A 131 -2.07 -0.90 37.60
N ILE A 132 -1.99 -1.44 36.38
CA ILE A 132 -1.60 -0.67 35.18
C ILE A 132 -2.62 0.43 34.89
N VAL A 133 -3.93 0.14 34.93
CA VAL A 133 -4.98 1.16 34.80
C VAL A 133 -4.85 2.23 35.88
N GLY A 134 -4.70 1.84 37.14
CA GLY A 134 -4.56 2.79 38.26
C GLY A 134 -3.28 3.62 38.19
N VAL A 135 -2.19 3.05 37.68
CA VAL A 135 -0.93 3.75 37.42
C VAL A 135 -1.09 4.78 36.29
N ILE A 136 -1.81 4.41 35.22
CA ILE A 136 -2.10 5.31 34.10
C ILE A 136 -3.09 6.40 34.53
N GLU A 137 -4.11 6.08 35.32
CA GLU A 137 -5.04 7.07 35.90
C GLU A 137 -4.33 8.01 36.87
N ALA A 138 -3.39 7.51 37.68
CA ALA A 138 -2.54 8.37 38.51
C ALA A 138 -1.62 9.26 37.67
N SER A 139 -1.18 8.80 36.51
CA SER A 139 -0.42 9.65 35.58
C SER A 139 -1.26 10.80 34.98
N ARG A 140 -2.59 10.74 35.05
CA ARG A 140 -3.49 11.84 34.63
C ARG A 140 -3.50 13.02 35.61
N THR A 141 -2.97 12.87 36.83
CA THR A 141 -3.02 13.95 37.84
C THR A 141 -1.98 15.07 37.61
N LEU A 142 -1.36 15.14 36.42
CA LEU A 142 -0.48 16.23 35.95
C LEU A 142 0.78 16.48 36.80
N GLU A 143 1.20 15.54 37.64
CA GLU A 143 2.46 15.61 38.39
C GLU A 143 3.53 14.77 37.67
N ILE A 144 4.67 15.39 37.31
CA ILE A 144 5.78 14.73 36.59
C ILE A 144 6.31 13.50 37.37
N GLN A 145 6.32 13.59 38.70
CA GLN A 145 6.76 12.51 39.59
C GLN A 145 5.87 11.27 39.48
N SER A 146 4.56 11.46 39.32
CA SER A 146 3.60 10.37 39.12
C SER A 146 3.83 9.67 37.78
N TYR A 147 4.20 10.43 36.74
CA TYR A 147 4.51 9.88 35.42
C TYR A 147 5.84 9.11 35.38
N GLU A 148 6.89 9.65 36.02
CA GLU A 148 8.19 8.96 36.15
C GLU A 148 8.03 7.62 36.88
N GLU A 149 7.30 7.64 37.99
CA GLU A 149 7.04 6.45 38.79
C GLU A 149 6.19 5.42 38.02
N ALA A 150 5.15 5.87 37.32
CA ALA A 150 4.34 5.02 36.45
C ALA A 150 5.20 4.29 35.41
N THR A 151 6.04 5.04 34.70
CA THR A 151 6.90 4.50 33.64
C THR A 151 7.97 3.55 34.22
N ARG A 152 8.51 3.86 35.40
CA ARG A 152 9.46 3.00 36.12
C ARG A 152 8.85 1.64 36.46
N LEU A 153 7.61 1.64 36.92
CA LEU A 153 6.89 0.42 37.30
C LEU A 153 6.62 -0.49 36.11
N LEU A 154 6.21 0.10 34.97
CA LEU A 154 6.04 -0.64 33.73
C LEU A 154 7.37 -1.26 33.27
N LEU A 155 8.48 -0.52 33.36
CA LEU A 155 9.81 -1.05 33.04
C LEU A 155 10.23 -2.21 33.96
N ILE A 156 9.95 -2.12 35.26
CA ILE A 156 10.23 -3.20 36.23
C ILE A 156 9.45 -4.47 35.86
N ALA A 157 8.20 -4.33 35.42
CA ALA A 157 7.40 -5.45 34.95
C ALA A 157 8.04 -6.12 33.73
N PHE A 158 8.40 -5.36 32.69
CA PHE A 158 9.08 -5.90 31.51
C PHE A 158 10.42 -6.57 31.86
N ASP A 159 11.24 -5.93 32.69
CA ASP A 159 12.53 -6.49 33.12
C ASP A 159 12.36 -7.81 33.88
N SER A 160 11.31 -7.93 34.71
CA SER A 160 11.02 -9.18 35.44
C SER A 160 10.60 -10.31 34.51
N ILE A 161 9.86 -10.00 33.44
CA ILE A 161 9.42 -10.97 32.43
C ILE A 161 10.62 -11.42 31.59
N GLN A 162 11.44 -10.49 31.12
CA GLN A 162 12.65 -10.80 30.35
C GLN A 162 13.63 -11.67 31.14
N LYS A 163 13.85 -11.36 32.42
CA LYS A 163 14.70 -12.18 33.31
C LYS A 163 14.15 -13.60 33.47
N TYR A 164 12.84 -13.72 33.71
CA TYR A 164 12.21 -15.03 33.84
C TYR A 164 12.37 -15.87 32.56
N ARG A 165 12.24 -15.25 31.38
CA ARG A 165 12.47 -15.92 30.11
C ARG A 165 13.92 -16.37 29.92
N GLN A 166 14.89 -15.50 30.20
CA GLN A 166 16.33 -15.84 30.13
C GLN A 166 16.67 -17.02 31.04
N ASP A 167 16.11 -17.05 32.25
CA ASP A 167 16.32 -18.15 33.21
C ASP A 167 15.69 -19.48 32.74
N HIS A 168 14.72 -19.44 31.82
CA HIS A 168 13.98 -20.61 31.32
C HIS A 168 14.14 -20.83 29.78
N GLU A 169 15.12 -20.18 29.14
CA GLU A 169 15.37 -20.24 27.68
C GLU A 169 15.71 -21.65 27.17
N GLN A 170 16.35 -22.51 27.98
CA GLN A 170 16.65 -23.89 27.61
C GLN A 170 15.41 -24.81 27.65
N GLU A 171 14.31 -24.31 28.20
CA GLU A 171 13.12 -25.10 28.53
C GLU A 171 11.97 -24.86 27.56
N SER A 172 12.07 -23.79 26.76
CA SER A 172 11.17 -23.42 25.66
C SER A 172 11.53 -24.08 24.32
N VAL A 173 12.66 -24.81 24.23
CA VAL A 173 13.01 -25.57 23.02
C VAL A 173 11.95 -26.66 22.82
N ILE A 174 10.99 -26.35 21.95
CA ILE A 174 10.04 -27.30 21.40
C ILE A 174 10.89 -28.36 20.71
N SER A 175 11.09 -29.51 21.36
CA SER A 175 11.71 -30.65 20.70
C SER A 175 10.85 -30.99 19.49
N SER A 176 11.39 -30.74 18.30
CA SER A 176 10.85 -31.09 17.01
C SER A 176 10.75 -32.61 16.85
N ASN A 177 9.81 -33.23 17.54
CA ASN A 177 9.26 -34.49 17.08
C ASN A 177 8.10 -34.11 16.14
N PRO A 178 8.23 -34.35 14.82
CA PRO A 178 7.14 -34.10 13.90
C PRO A 178 6.00 -35.03 14.31
N ILE A 179 4.86 -34.44 14.68
CA ILE A 179 3.61 -35.19 14.74
C ILE A 179 3.17 -35.29 13.28
N ASP A 180 3.23 -36.49 12.71
CA ASP A 180 2.82 -36.85 11.34
C ASP A 180 1.28 -36.77 11.14
N ASP A 181 0.59 -35.82 11.79
CA ASP A 181 -0.85 -35.63 11.61
C ASP A 181 -1.11 -34.41 10.73
N GLU A 182 -1.30 -34.66 9.43
CA GLU A 182 -1.65 -33.69 8.37
C GLU A 182 -2.92 -32.85 8.65
N ASN A 183 -3.62 -33.08 9.77
CA ASN A 183 -4.85 -32.37 10.16
C ASN A 183 -4.68 -31.35 11.31
N PHE A 184 -3.50 -31.18 11.90
CA PHE A 184 -3.25 -30.21 13.00
C PHE A 184 -2.68 -28.85 12.53
N THR A 185 -2.93 -28.47 11.28
CA THR A 185 -2.55 -27.16 10.70
C THR A 185 -3.56 -26.04 11.04
N GLN A 186 -4.19 -26.08 12.21
CA GLN A 186 -4.73 -24.86 12.80
C GLN A 186 -3.60 -24.22 13.59
N SER A 187 -3.16 -23.05 13.12
CA SER A 187 -2.07 -22.26 13.67
C SER A 187 -2.04 -22.29 15.20
N ILE A 188 -1.02 -22.91 15.76
CA ILE A 188 -0.75 -22.81 17.18
C ILE A 188 -0.26 -21.38 17.40
N ILE A 189 -1.15 -20.52 17.91
CA ILE A 189 -0.92 -19.08 18.04
C ILE A 189 -0.07 -18.84 19.28
N CYS A 190 1.23 -18.58 19.11
CA CYS A 190 2.13 -18.21 20.20
C CYS A 190 1.97 -16.73 20.57
N GLN A 191 0.85 -16.29 21.19
CA GLN A 191 0.70 -14.91 21.66
C GLN A 191 1.32 -14.68 23.05
N PRO A 192 2.27 -13.73 23.23
CA PRO A 192 2.65 -13.24 24.55
C PRO A 192 1.43 -12.68 25.28
N TRP A 193 1.25 -13.01 26.56
CA TRP A 193 0.06 -12.62 27.31
C TRP A 193 -0.09 -11.09 27.48
N ILE A 194 1.01 -10.34 27.42
CA ILE A 194 1.03 -8.86 27.41
C ILE A 194 0.30 -8.30 26.16
N LEU A 195 0.30 -9.05 25.06
CA LEU A 195 -0.35 -8.68 23.80
C LEU A 195 -1.79 -9.21 23.69
N TYR A 196 -2.08 -10.31 24.40
CA TYR A 196 -3.37 -11.01 24.41
C TYR A 196 -4.49 -10.18 25.06
N GLU A 197 -4.19 -9.49 26.16
CA GLU A 197 -5.16 -8.60 26.80
C GLU A 197 -5.24 -7.27 26.04
N GLN A 198 -6.19 -7.19 25.10
CA GLN A 198 -6.45 -6.00 24.26
C GLN A 198 -6.44 -4.70 25.07
N ASN A 199 -6.98 -4.73 26.29
CA ASN A 199 -7.02 -3.60 27.22
C ASN A 199 -5.61 -3.13 27.63
N LEU A 200 -4.70 -4.04 28.00
CA LEU A 200 -3.36 -3.68 28.47
C LEU A 200 -2.54 -3.02 27.38
N ASN A 201 -2.58 -3.60 26.20
CA ASN A 201 -1.83 -3.17 25.04
C ASN A 201 -2.21 -1.75 24.57
N ASP A 202 -3.51 -1.49 24.49
CA ASP A 202 -4.02 -0.16 24.14
C ASP A 202 -3.73 0.87 25.24
N LEU A 203 -3.72 0.44 26.51
CA LEU A 203 -3.30 1.27 27.64
C LEU A 203 -1.80 1.62 27.61
N TYR A 204 -0.93 0.68 27.23
CA TYR A 204 0.51 0.96 27.04
C TYR A 204 0.74 1.97 25.92
N VAL A 205 0.04 1.80 24.79
CA VAL A 205 0.11 2.75 23.67
C VAL A 205 -0.43 4.11 24.09
N LEU A 206 -1.52 4.16 24.86
CA LEU A 206 -2.09 5.39 25.41
C LEU A 206 -1.10 6.12 26.34
N HIS A 207 -0.43 5.38 27.23
CA HIS A 207 0.58 5.91 28.14
C HIS A 207 1.78 6.51 27.40
N CYS A 208 2.25 5.82 26.36
CA CYS A 208 3.35 6.29 25.54
C CYS A 208 2.95 7.49 24.66
N THR A 209 1.75 7.49 24.07
CA THR A 209 1.35 8.51 23.08
C THR A 209 0.77 9.77 23.70
N GLN A 210 -0.19 9.67 24.61
CA GLN A 210 -0.92 10.84 25.13
C GLN A 210 -0.34 11.37 26.42
N HIS A 211 -0.06 10.49 27.38
CA HIS A 211 0.44 10.90 28.69
C HIS A 211 1.89 11.40 28.63
N PHE A 212 2.69 10.90 27.68
CA PHE A 212 4.04 11.41 27.51
C PHE A 212 4.09 12.82 26.92
N GLU A 213 3.29 13.10 25.88
CA GLU A 213 3.20 14.44 25.27
C GLU A 213 2.85 15.47 26.36
N GLN A 214 1.87 15.15 27.22
CA GLN A 214 1.46 15.98 28.35
C GLN A 214 2.55 16.12 29.43
N ALA A 215 3.25 15.03 29.77
CA ALA A 215 4.31 15.05 30.77
C ALA A 215 5.50 15.93 30.33
N LEU A 216 5.79 15.99 29.03
CA LEU A 216 6.87 16.82 28.49
C LEU A 216 6.53 18.31 28.43
N GLU A 217 5.26 18.67 28.23
CA GLU A 217 4.81 20.06 28.31
C GLU A 217 4.97 20.66 29.71
N LEU A 218 4.86 19.81 30.74
CA LEU A 218 5.00 20.21 32.14
C LEU A 218 6.47 20.25 32.61
N CYS A 219 7.40 19.65 31.87
CA CYS A 219 8.80 19.53 32.27
C CYS A 219 9.60 20.82 32.02
N GLU A 220 9.90 21.56 33.10
CA GLU A 220 10.78 22.74 33.04
C GLU A 220 12.28 22.37 33.10
N SER A 221 12.65 21.22 33.69
CA SER A 221 14.04 20.78 33.86
C SER A 221 14.53 19.85 32.74
N ARG A 222 15.68 20.20 32.13
CA ARG A 222 16.33 19.42 31.07
C ARG A 222 16.74 18.01 31.53
N GLU A 223 17.22 17.87 32.76
CA GLU A 223 17.68 16.57 33.29
C GLU A 223 16.51 15.59 33.46
N VAL A 224 15.38 16.08 33.97
CA VAL A 224 14.16 15.27 34.13
C VAL A 224 13.62 14.86 32.78
N ARG A 225 13.62 15.78 31.80
CA ARG A 225 13.23 15.51 30.42
C ARG A 225 14.08 14.41 29.78
N GLU A 226 15.41 14.47 29.91
CA GLU A 226 16.32 13.46 29.35
C GLU A 226 16.12 12.08 30.00
N ARG A 227 15.86 12.01 31.31
CA ARG A 227 15.52 10.77 32.00
C ARG A 227 14.20 10.17 31.51
N LEU A 228 13.13 10.96 31.45
CA LEU A 228 11.83 10.52 30.94
C LEU A 228 11.91 10.00 29.50
N LEU A 229 12.60 10.73 28.62
CA LEU A 229 12.84 10.29 27.25
C LEU A 229 13.59 8.96 27.17
N THR A 230 14.50 8.69 28.10
CA THR A 230 15.26 7.43 28.14
C THR A 230 14.38 6.29 28.65
N MET A 231 13.58 6.54 29.68
CA MET A 231 12.64 5.55 30.23
C MET A 231 11.60 5.13 29.20
N ILE A 232 11.05 6.08 28.44
CA ILE A 232 10.04 5.78 27.42
C ILE A 232 10.65 5.15 26.18
N SER A 233 11.83 5.60 25.74
CA SER A 233 12.53 4.92 24.66
C SER A 233 12.72 3.43 24.98
N ARG A 234 13.11 3.11 26.23
CA ARG A 234 13.23 1.74 26.70
C ARG A 234 11.87 1.01 26.78
N LEU A 235 10.82 1.68 27.23
CA LEU A 235 9.47 1.10 27.29
C LEU A 235 8.95 0.78 25.88
N VAL A 236 9.09 1.72 24.94
CA VAL A 236 8.71 1.55 23.53
C VAL A 236 9.52 0.42 22.90
N TYR A 237 10.83 0.35 23.15
CA TYR A 237 11.67 -0.75 22.70
C TYR A 237 11.14 -2.09 23.20
N ASN A 238 10.91 -2.24 24.51
CA ASN A 238 10.43 -3.49 25.09
C ASN A 238 9.08 -3.90 24.51
N VAL A 239 8.13 -2.96 24.37
CA VAL A 239 6.83 -3.26 23.77
C VAL A 239 6.99 -3.73 22.33
N LEU A 240 7.75 -3.00 21.51
CA LEU A 240 7.94 -3.35 20.10
C LEU A 240 8.72 -4.64 19.89
N ASP A 241 9.65 -4.97 20.79
CA ASP A 241 10.40 -6.23 20.77
C ASP A 241 9.50 -7.42 21.09
N GLU A 242 8.62 -7.32 22.09
CA GLU A 242 7.61 -8.34 22.38
C GLU A 242 6.69 -8.60 21.18
N TYR A 243 6.28 -7.53 20.50
CA TYR A 243 5.52 -7.64 19.27
C TYR A 243 6.32 -8.26 18.11
N ARG A 244 7.62 -7.95 18.01
CA ARG A 244 8.50 -8.51 16.98
C ARG A 244 8.63 -10.01 17.17
N VAL A 245 8.90 -10.48 18.39
CA VAL A 245 8.96 -11.93 18.71
C VAL A 245 7.64 -12.60 18.34
N TYR A 246 6.51 -12.02 18.76
CA TYR A 246 5.18 -12.54 18.45
C TYR A 246 4.91 -12.68 16.94
N VAL A 247 5.25 -11.65 16.17
CA VAL A 247 5.05 -11.66 14.72
C VAL A 247 6.04 -12.60 14.03
N CYS A 248 7.31 -12.63 14.44
CA CYS A 248 8.30 -13.56 13.88
C CYS A 248 7.90 -15.03 14.08
N ASP A 249 7.35 -15.39 15.24
CA ASP A 249 6.89 -16.75 15.53
C ASP A 249 5.72 -17.17 14.63
N LEU A 250 4.81 -16.24 14.30
CA LEU A 250 3.66 -16.51 13.43
C LEU A 250 4.01 -16.58 11.93
N TYR A 251 5.07 -15.89 11.50
CA TYR A 251 5.40 -15.70 10.08
C TYR A 251 6.73 -16.35 9.68
N SER A 252 7.12 -17.43 10.36
CA SER A 252 8.33 -18.20 10.07
C SER A 252 8.42 -18.70 8.61
N ASP A 253 7.28 -18.87 7.93
CA ASP A 253 7.17 -19.24 6.51
C ASP A 253 6.44 -18.16 5.66
N GLY A 254 6.93 -16.92 5.67
CA GLY A 254 6.55 -15.90 4.69
C GLY A 254 5.12 -15.34 4.81
N GLU A 255 4.82 -14.29 4.04
CA GLU A 255 3.50 -13.65 4.00
C GLU A 255 2.43 -14.63 3.51
N SER A 256 1.69 -15.24 4.44
CA SER A 256 0.55 -16.08 4.13
C SER A 256 -0.62 -15.23 3.58
N ASN A 257 -1.33 -15.76 2.59
CA ASN A 257 -2.44 -15.08 1.91
C ASN A 257 -3.76 -15.07 2.71
N ASN A 258 -3.75 -15.48 3.98
CA ASN A 258 -4.94 -15.54 4.81
C ASN A 258 -5.22 -14.20 5.52
N ASP A 259 -6.38 -13.59 5.24
CA ASP A 259 -6.82 -12.32 5.83
C ASP A 259 -6.87 -12.31 7.38
N ALA A 260 -7.01 -13.47 8.01
CA ALA A 260 -7.00 -13.61 9.47
C ALA A 260 -5.58 -13.53 10.06
N GLU A 261 -4.58 -14.01 9.32
CA GLU A 261 -3.17 -14.02 9.74
C GLU A 261 -2.54 -12.64 9.53
N GLN A 262 -2.93 -11.90 8.48
CA GLN A 262 -2.44 -10.55 8.17
C GLN A 262 -2.84 -9.46 9.18
N LYS A 263 -3.94 -9.64 9.91
CA LYS A 263 -4.45 -8.66 10.90
C LYS A 263 -3.42 -8.33 12.00
N PRO A 264 -2.79 -9.32 12.68
CA PRO A 264 -1.70 -9.08 13.63
C PRO A 264 -0.57 -8.21 13.08
N TRP A 265 -0.12 -8.48 11.85
CA TRP A 265 1.01 -7.76 11.25
C TRP A 265 0.66 -6.33 10.84
N ILE A 266 -0.55 -6.12 10.31
CA ILE A 266 -1.06 -4.78 10.01
C ILE A 266 -1.19 -3.97 11.31
N ASN A 267 -1.71 -4.56 12.38
CA ASN A 267 -1.80 -3.91 13.70
C ASN A 267 -0.41 -3.57 14.25
N TYR A 268 0.55 -4.48 14.14
CA TYR A 268 1.94 -4.23 14.52
C TYR A 268 2.53 -3.04 13.76
N LYS A 269 2.39 -3.00 12.42
CA LYS A 269 2.88 -1.89 11.60
C LYS A 269 2.27 -0.55 12.01
N GLN A 270 0.96 -0.51 12.26
CA GLN A 270 0.27 0.69 12.70
C GLN A 270 0.79 1.14 14.07
N LYS A 271 0.84 0.24 15.05
CA LYS A 271 1.31 0.55 16.41
C LYS A 271 2.78 0.95 16.45
N ARG A 272 3.64 0.28 15.67
CA ARG A 272 5.07 0.65 15.49
C ARG A 272 5.20 2.09 15.00
N SER A 273 4.50 2.42 13.92
CA SER A 273 4.55 3.78 13.38
C SER A 273 3.99 4.81 14.36
N SER A 274 2.90 4.51 15.05
CA SER A 274 2.32 5.41 16.06
C SER A 274 3.27 5.68 17.24
N LEU A 275 3.96 4.65 17.76
CA LEU A 275 4.87 4.79 18.90
C LEU A 275 6.16 5.54 18.51
N ILE A 276 6.72 5.27 17.34
CA ILE A 276 7.94 5.93 16.89
C ILE A 276 7.68 7.40 16.52
N LYS A 277 6.50 7.71 15.95
CA LYS A 277 6.10 9.08 15.59
C LYS A 277 6.07 10.07 16.76
N ILE A 278 5.94 9.58 17.99
CA ILE A 278 6.00 10.43 19.19
C ILE A 278 7.35 11.18 19.24
N PHE A 279 8.46 10.48 18.99
CA PHE A 279 9.79 11.08 19.03
C PHE A 279 9.99 12.14 17.93
N ILE A 280 9.34 11.96 16.78
CA ILE A 280 9.36 12.92 15.67
C ILE A 280 8.64 14.20 16.07
N LYS A 281 7.41 14.10 16.61
CA LYS A 281 6.65 15.27 17.09
C LYS A 281 7.40 16.05 18.16
N LEU A 282 8.10 15.35 19.04
CA LEU A 282 8.87 15.93 20.15
C LEU A 282 10.23 16.48 19.72
N LYS A 283 10.60 16.36 18.43
CA LYS A 283 11.88 16.76 17.83
C LYS A 283 13.11 16.05 18.42
N GLU A 284 12.90 14.89 19.04
CA GLU A 284 13.96 14.07 19.63
C GLU A 284 14.43 13.02 18.60
N TYR A 285 15.00 13.52 17.52
CA TYR A 285 15.30 12.74 16.32
C TYR A 285 16.31 11.61 16.54
N SER A 286 17.30 11.78 17.43
CA SER A 286 18.33 10.76 17.68
C SER A 286 17.75 9.46 18.23
N LYS A 287 16.83 9.54 19.20
CA LYS A 287 16.17 8.36 19.80
C LYS A 287 15.14 7.75 18.84
N GLY A 288 14.38 8.60 18.15
CA GLY A 288 13.45 8.15 17.11
C GLY A 288 14.14 7.40 15.98
N LYS A 289 15.31 7.89 15.54
CA LYS A 289 16.13 7.25 14.50
C LYS A 289 16.59 5.85 14.93
N GLN A 290 17.16 5.71 16.13
CA GLN A 290 17.63 4.43 16.65
C GLN A 290 16.50 3.38 16.71
N LEU A 291 15.31 3.77 17.19
CA LEU A 291 14.15 2.88 17.23
C LEU A 291 13.64 2.53 15.82
N ALA A 292 13.64 3.49 14.91
CA ALA A 292 13.19 3.28 13.54
C ALA A 292 14.15 2.40 12.71
N GLU A 293 15.46 2.48 12.96
CA GLU A 293 16.47 1.57 12.39
C GLU A 293 16.28 0.14 12.90
N GLU A 294 16.18 -0.05 14.23
CA GLU A 294 16.05 -1.37 14.86
C GLU A 294 14.78 -2.12 14.46
N PHE A 295 13.65 -1.41 14.36
CA PHE A 295 12.36 -2.00 14.01
C PHE A 295 11.98 -1.84 12.54
N GLU A 296 12.89 -1.37 11.68
CA GLU A 296 12.68 -1.16 10.25
C GLU A 296 11.40 -0.35 9.92
N ASP A 297 11.20 0.80 10.59
CA ASP A 297 10.15 1.76 10.26
C ASP A 297 10.66 2.81 9.27
N TYR A 298 10.60 2.46 7.99
CA TYR A 298 11.12 3.32 6.91
C TYR A 298 10.40 4.66 6.82
N LEU A 299 9.10 4.73 7.12
CA LEU A 299 8.34 5.99 7.05
C LEU A 299 8.85 6.99 8.10
N ALA A 300 9.08 6.51 9.33
CA ALA A 300 9.64 7.33 10.39
C ALA A 300 11.07 7.81 10.06
N LEU A 301 11.91 6.95 9.48
CA LEU A 301 13.26 7.34 9.04
C LEU A 301 13.22 8.45 7.99
N ILE A 302 12.33 8.34 6.99
CA ILE A 302 12.16 9.37 5.96
C ILE A 302 11.68 10.69 6.57
N GLU A 303 10.65 10.65 7.44
CA GLU A 303 10.14 11.83 8.13
C GLU A 303 11.23 12.53 8.96
N ILE A 304 12.05 11.77 9.69
CA ILE A 304 13.16 12.30 10.48
C ILE A 304 14.23 12.95 9.60
N CYS A 305 14.64 12.29 8.51
CA CYS A 305 15.63 12.83 7.58
C CYS A 305 15.14 14.10 6.89
N ASP A 306 13.85 14.18 6.55
CA ASP A 306 13.25 15.38 5.92
C ASP A 306 13.19 16.57 6.90
N GLU A 307 12.82 16.33 8.16
CA GLU A 307 12.80 17.37 9.21
C GLU A 307 14.21 17.90 9.55
N ILE A 308 15.21 17.02 9.61
CA ILE A 308 16.62 17.41 9.82
C ILE A 308 17.23 17.99 8.53
N LYS A 309 16.66 17.67 7.37
CA LYS A 309 17.21 17.92 6.03
C LYS A 309 18.56 17.21 5.80
N ASP A 310 18.69 16.00 6.33
CA ASP A 310 19.89 15.17 6.18
C ASP A 310 19.78 14.28 4.94
N THR A 311 20.32 14.76 3.82
CA THR A 311 20.28 14.09 2.52
C THR A 311 21.28 12.93 2.43
N GLU A 312 22.39 12.97 3.18
CA GLU A 312 23.42 11.92 3.17
C GLU A 312 22.95 10.65 3.90
N GLN A 313 22.28 10.80 5.04
CA GLN A 313 21.71 9.66 5.75
C GLN A 313 20.58 9.01 4.95
N LEU A 314 19.73 9.82 4.31
CA LEU A 314 18.67 9.32 3.45
C LEU A 314 19.23 8.49 2.28
N ARG A 315 20.32 8.95 1.68
CA ARG A 315 21.05 8.21 0.64
C ARG A 315 21.53 6.85 1.15
N THR A 316 22.14 6.84 2.33
CA THR A 316 22.66 5.62 2.96
C THR A 316 21.53 4.60 3.19
N TYR A 317 20.36 5.04 3.65
CA TYR A 317 19.21 4.16 3.84
C TYR A 317 18.64 3.60 2.54
N ILE A 318 18.59 4.40 1.48
CA ILE A 318 18.15 3.93 0.16
C ILE A 318 19.09 2.83 -0.36
N GLU A 319 20.39 2.95 -0.12
CA GLU A 319 21.37 1.92 -0.49
C GLU A 319 21.26 0.67 0.39
N GLN A 320 21.08 0.85 1.71
CA GLN A 320 21.03 -0.25 2.67
C GLN A 320 19.75 -1.10 2.54
N TYR A 321 18.59 -0.47 2.43
CA TYR A 321 17.28 -1.14 2.46
C TYR A 321 16.68 -1.37 1.07
N GLY A 322 17.21 -0.71 0.03
CA GLY A 322 16.87 -0.96 -1.37
C GLY A 322 15.39 -0.79 -1.72
N ASP A 323 14.82 -1.80 -2.39
CA ASP A 323 13.48 -1.71 -3.00
C ASP A 323 12.36 -1.53 -1.97
N LYS A 324 12.48 -2.13 -0.76
CA LYS A 324 11.48 -1.99 0.32
C LYS A 324 11.35 -0.54 0.79
N PHE A 325 12.47 0.15 0.90
CA PHE A 325 12.51 1.56 1.29
C PHE A 325 11.97 2.46 0.18
N MET A 326 12.28 2.15 -1.08
CA MET A 326 11.83 2.93 -2.24
C MET A 326 10.32 2.97 -2.44
N VAL A 327 9.62 1.87 -2.11
CA VAL A 327 8.15 1.85 -2.14
C VAL A 327 7.58 2.90 -1.18
N VAL A 328 8.04 2.88 0.08
CA VAL A 328 7.57 3.83 1.12
C VAL A 328 8.00 5.27 0.79
N PHE A 329 9.20 5.45 0.24
CA PHE A 329 9.71 6.76 -0.13
C PHE A 329 8.94 7.40 -1.29
N ASP A 330 8.56 6.64 -2.32
CA ASP A 330 7.72 7.14 -3.41
C ASP A 330 6.33 7.54 -2.92
N ASP A 331 5.69 6.72 -2.06
CA ASP A 331 4.39 7.05 -1.47
C ASP A 331 4.46 8.34 -0.63
N TYR A 332 5.53 8.49 0.16
CA TYR A 332 5.79 9.70 0.93
C TYR A 332 5.93 10.94 0.03
N LEU A 333 6.74 10.86 -1.03
CA LEU A 333 6.95 11.98 -1.93
C LEU A 333 5.70 12.35 -2.73
N ARG A 334 4.85 11.37 -3.10
CA ARG A 334 3.53 11.62 -3.69
C ARG A 334 2.63 12.39 -2.75
N SER A 335 2.60 12.01 -1.47
CA SER A 335 1.79 12.69 -0.45
C SER A 335 2.18 14.17 -0.29
N LYS A 336 3.48 14.49 -0.44
CA LYS A 336 4.02 15.85 -0.34
C LYS A 336 4.12 16.60 -1.68
N SER A 337 3.60 16.02 -2.77
CA SER A 337 3.77 16.52 -4.15
C SER A 337 5.22 16.89 -4.52
N ALA A 338 6.20 16.17 -3.94
CA ALA A 338 7.63 16.45 -4.00
C ALA A 338 8.42 15.39 -4.79
N LEU A 339 7.77 14.71 -5.74
CA LEU A 339 8.39 13.68 -6.59
C LEU A 339 9.66 14.16 -7.33
N SER A 340 9.82 15.47 -7.53
CA SER A 340 11.00 16.06 -8.14
C SER A 340 12.30 15.75 -7.40
N VAL A 341 12.24 15.46 -6.09
CA VAL A 341 13.41 15.10 -5.27
C VAL A 341 14.10 13.84 -5.78
N LEU A 342 13.33 12.84 -6.27
CA LEU A 342 13.90 11.59 -6.82
C LEU A 342 14.78 11.82 -8.06
N PHE A 343 14.59 12.94 -8.74
CA PHE A 343 15.30 13.28 -9.97
C PHE A 343 16.49 14.22 -9.75
N GLN A 344 16.76 14.62 -8.50
CA GLN A 344 18.01 15.29 -8.17
C GLN A 344 19.18 14.31 -8.32
N GLU A 345 20.33 14.81 -8.80
CA GLU A 345 21.51 13.97 -9.13
C GLU A 345 21.93 13.08 -7.94
N GLU A 346 21.82 13.61 -6.73
CA GLU A 346 22.14 12.95 -5.46
C GLU A 346 21.45 11.59 -5.29
N TYR A 347 20.18 11.49 -5.68
CA TYR A 347 19.36 10.28 -5.55
C TYR A 347 19.25 9.50 -6.86
N PHE A 348 19.18 10.20 -8.00
CA PHE A 348 18.98 9.56 -9.29
C PHE A 348 20.18 8.68 -9.70
N ASP A 349 21.38 8.95 -9.18
CA ASP A 349 22.59 8.12 -9.37
C ASP A 349 22.53 6.77 -8.64
N LEU A 350 21.66 6.61 -7.64
CA LEU A 350 21.58 5.39 -6.88
C LEU A 350 20.99 4.24 -7.71
N LYS A 351 21.67 3.09 -7.71
CA LYS A 351 21.24 1.89 -8.45
C LYS A 351 19.86 1.39 -8.00
N SER A 352 19.57 1.47 -6.69
CA SER A 352 18.27 1.10 -6.11
C SER A 352 17.15 1.98 -6.66
N VAL A 353 17.38 3.30 -6.74
CA VAL A 353 16.43 4.27 -7.30
C VAL A 353 16.21 4.00 -8.78
N GLN A 354 17.26 3.79 -9.56
CA GLN A 354 17.13 3.49 -10.99
C GLN A 354 16.38 2.19 -11.27
N ARG A 355 16.65 1.14 -10.48
CA ARG A 355 15.92 -0.13 -10.59
C ARG A 355 14.44 0.06 -10.28
N TYR A 356 14.13 0.75 -9.20
CA TYR A 356 12.76 1.06 -8.81
C TYR A 356 12.03 1.91 -9.86
N LEU A 357 12.65 2.97 -10.35
CA LEU A 357 12.09 3.82 -11.40
C LEU A 357 11.89 3.06 -12.72
N LYS A 358 12.80 2.13 -13.07
CA LYS A 358 12.65 1.28 -14.26
C LYS A 358 11.50 0.27 -14.13
N SER A 359 11.19 -0.17 -12.91
CA SER A 359 10.02 -1.02 -12.66
C SER A 359 8.69 -0.29 -12.91
N LYS A 360 8.69 1.04 -12.83
CA LYS A 360 7.52 1.87 -13.09
C LYS A 360 7.49 2.36 -14.54
N PRO A 361 6.42 2.08 -15.31
CA PRO A 361 6.34 2.50 -16.71
C PRO A 361 6.39 4.03 -16.89
N GLU A 362 5.96 4.79 -15.88
CA GLU A 362 5.95 6.26 -15.87
C GLU A 362 7.37 6.88 -15.89
N PHE A 363 8.38 6.19 -15.37
CA PHE A 363 9.72 6.74 -15.19
C PHE A 363 10.82 5.97 -15.92
N ALA A 364 10.48 4.81 -16.52
CA ALA A 364 11.44 3.96 -17.23
C ALA A 364 12.26 4.73 -18.28
N TRP A 365 11.62 5.60 -19.07
CA TRP A 365 12.30 6.39 -20.10
C TRP A 365 13.38 7.31 -19.53
N MET A 366 13.22 7.84 -18.32
CA MET A 366 14.20 8.75 -17.71
C MET A 366 15.49 7.99 -17.38
N VAL A 367 15.36 6.78 -16.85
CA VAL A 367 16.49 5.89 -16.55
C VAL A 367 17.20 5.48 -17.84
N ASP A 368 16.44 5.16 -18.89
CA ASP A 368 16.99 4.78 -20.19
C ASP A 368 17.75 5.96 -20.85
N VAL A 369 17.22 7.20 -20.77
CA VAL A 369 17.93 8.42 -21.22
C VAL A 369 19.26 8.61 -20.50
N LYS A 370 19.29 8.42 -19.18
CA LYS A 370 20.51 8.52 -18.39
C LYS A 370 21.56 7.48 -18.79
N ASN A 371 21.12 6.26 -19.04
CA ASN A 371 21.98 5.17 -19.49
C ASN A 371 22.39 5.31 -20.97
N ARG A 372 22.00 6.40 -21.64
CA ARG A 372 22.22 6.68 -23.08
C ARG A 372 21.56 5.65 -24.00
N ASP A 373 20.56 4.93 -23.50
CA ASP A 373 19.74 4.00 -24.27
C ASP A 373 18.51 4.73 -24.83
N TYR A 374 18.75 5.58 -25.81
CA TYR A 374 17.72 6.46 -26.35
C TYR A 374 16.65 5.73 -27.16
N GLU A 375 16.96 4.54 -27.69
CA GLU A 375 15.99 3.72 -28.42
C GLU A 375 14.95 3.13 -27.45
N HIS A 376 15.40 2.55 -26.34
CA HIS A 376 14.50 2.06 -25.29
C HIS A 376 13.74 3.20 -24.61
N ALA A 377 14.37 4.37 -24.43
CA ALA A 377 13.69 5.57 -23.92
C ALA A 377 12.54 6.03 -24.83
N SER A 378 12.76 6.06 -26.14
CA SER A 378 11.71 6.39 -27.11
C SER A 378 10.54 5.40 -27.03
N LEU A 379 10.84 4.11 -26.88
CA LEU A 379 9.88 3.01 -26.71
C LEU A 379 9.03 3.16 -25.46
N SER A 380 9.68 3.27 -24.29
CA SER A 380 9.01 3.38 -23.00
C SER A 380 8.17 4.65 -22.91
N THR A 381 8.63 5.77 -23.47
CA THR A 381 7.86 7.02 -23.55
C THR A 381 6.57 6.87 -24.36
N LEU A 382 6.59 6.12 -25.47
CA LEU A 382 5.40 5.89 -26.31
C LEU A 382 4.35 5.00 -25.66
N GLN A 383 4.78 4.08 -24.80
CA GLN A 383 3.91 3.17 -24.06
C GLN A 383 3.20 3.86 -22.89
N GLN A 384 3.57 5.10 -22.56
CA GLN A 384 2.94 5.83 -21.47
C GLN A 384 1.52 6.26 -21.80
N VAL A 385 0.63 6.07 -20.82
CA VAL A 385 -0.75 6.53 -20.88
C VAL A 385 -0.78 8.03 -20.57
N ALA A 386 -1.09 8.82 -21.59
CA ALA A 386 -1.38 10.23 -21.40
C ALA A 386 -2.88 10.41 -21.13
N GLU A 387 -3.21 11.21 -20.13
CA GLU A 387 -4.61 11.56 -19.82
C GLU A 387 -5.05 12.82 -20.57
N THR A 388 -4.13 13.75 -20.79
CA THR A 388 -4.40 15.07 -21.39
C THR A 388 -3.61 15.26 -22.69
N ILE A 389 -4.13 16.13 -23.56
CA ILE A 389 -3.47 16.48 -24.83
C ILE A 389 -2.06 17.03 -24.58
N GLY A 390 -1.91 17.94 -23.60
CA GLY A 390 -0.60 18.52 -23.29
C GLY A 390 0.42 17.48 -22.84
N LYS A 391 0.02 16.54 -21.97
CA LYS A 391 0.90 15.43 -21.57
C LYS A 391 1.30 14.58 -22.78
N ARG A 392 0.34 14.27 -23.68
CA ARG A 392 0.63 13.47 -24.89
C ARG A 392 1.61 14.17 -25.82
N GLN A 393 1.45 15.48 -26.07
CA GLN A 393 2.38 16.24 -26.90
C GLN A 393 3.80 16.24 -26.33
N THR A 394 3.95 16.48 -25.02
CA THR A 394 5.26 16.43 -24.36
C THR A 394 5.90 15.05 -24.50
N LEU A 395 5.14 13.97 -24.28
CA LEU A 395 5.65 12.60 -24.41
C LEU A 395 6.04 12.25 -25.85
N LEU A 396 5.26 12.68 -26.84
CA LEU A 396 5.60 12.49 -28.25
C LEU A 396 6.88 13.25 -28.62
N ALA A 397 7.01 14.49 -28.18
CA ALA A 397 8.20 15.30 -28.41
C ALA A 397 9.44 14.66 -27.75
N VAL A 398 9.34 14.22 -26.49
CA VAL A 398 10.42 13.51 -25.78
C VAL A 398 10.80 12.23 -26.51
N SER A 399 9.81 11.42 -26.94
CA SER A 399 10.06 10.21 -27.71
C SER A 399 10.76 10.48 -29.04
N LYS A 400 10.39 11.56 -29.72
CA LYS A 400 11.03 12.03 -30.97
C LYS A 400 12.47 12.45 -30.73
N PHE A 401 12.73 13.25 -29.70
CA PHE A 401 14.09 13.68 -29.36
C PHE A 401 14.98 12.50 -28.97
N ALA A 402 14.47 11.55 -28.17
CA ALA A 402 15.19 10.33 -27.83
C ALA A 402 15.52 9.52 -29.11
N LEU A 403 14.52 9.32 -29.98
CA LEU A 403 14.73 8.59 -31.23
C LEU A 403 15.75 9.27 -32.16
N LEU A 404 15.72 10.60 -32.26
CA LEU A 404 16.72 11.36 -33.02
C LEU A 404 18.12 11.23 -32.40
N ALA A 405 18.24 11.27 -31.07
CA ALA A 405 19.50 11.08 -30.38
C ALA A 405 20.07 9.65 -30.54
N SER A 406 19.21 8.64 -30.74
CA SER A 406 19.64 7.25 -30.98
C SER A 406 20.35 7.06 -32.34
N SER A 407 20.09 7.94 -33.32
CA SER A 407 20.56 7.82 -34.71
C SER A 407 22.08 7.91 -34.91
N HIS A 408 22.83 8.19 -33.85
CA HIS A 408 24.29 8.21 -33.88
C HIS A 408 24.93 6.82 -33.94
N ASN A 409 24.21 5.76 -33.55
CA ASN A 409 24.72 4.39 -33.56
C ASN A 409 23.92 3.50 -34.54
N GLU A 410 24.57 3.14 -35.65
CA GLU A 410 24.20 2.12 -36.64
C GLU A 410 23.18 2.45 -37.76
N VAL A 411 23.68 2.34 -39.00
CA VAL A 411 22.94 2.36 -40.28
C VAL A 411 21.90 1.23 -40.39
N ARG A 412 22.00 0.19 -39.55
CA ARG A 412 21.16 -1.03 -39.61
C ARG A 412 19.70 -0.83 -39.17
N ASN A 413 19.41 0.17 -38.33
CA ASN A 413 18.05 0.45 -37.83
C ASN A 413 17.39 1.67 -38.49
N ALA A 414 17.99 2.27 -39.51
CA ALA A 414 17.52 3.54 -40.10
C ALA A 414 16.09 3.47 -40.67
N GLU A 415 15.67 2.33 -41.22
CA GLU A 415 14.31 2.14 -41.74
C GLU A 415 13.27 1.99 -40.62
N ALA A 416 13.59 1.22 -39.58
CA ALA A 416 12.75 1.07 -38.40
C ALA A 416 12.57 2.42 -37.67
N ILE A 417 13.66 3.19 -37.54
CA ILE A 417 13.65 4.55 -36.98
C ILE A 417 12.77 5.48 -37.83
N LYS A 418 12.89 5.44 -39.17
CA LYS A 418 12.06 6.25 -40.07
C LYS A 418 10.57 5.92 -39.96
N LEU A 419 10.21 4.64 -39.92
CA LEU A 419 8.81 4.23 -39.73
C LEU A 419 8.25 4.72 -38.40
N ARG A 420 9.07 4.66 -37.35
CA ARG A 420 8.68 5.11 -36.01
C ARG A 420 8.56 6.63 -35.91
N LEU A 421 9.46 7.39 -36.56
CA LEU A 421 9.34 8.84 -36.67
C LEU A 421 8.05 9.23 -37.40
N ARG A 422 7.72 8.56 -38.51
CA ARG A 422 6.45 8.79 -39.22
C ARG A 422 5.23 8.54 -38.32
N PHE A 423 5.27 7.49 -37.50
CA PHE A 423 4.21 7.22 -36.54
C PHE A 423 4.07 8.36 -35.51
N ILE A 424 5.18 8.83 -34.94
CA ILE A 424 5.18 9.96 -33.98
C ILE A 424 4.66 11.23 -34.66
N GLU A 425 5.11 11.54 -35.87
CA GLU A 425 4.66 12.70 -36.64
C GLU A 425 3.16 12.64 -36.93
N ASN A 426 2.61 11.47 -37.25
CA ASN A 426 1.17 11.29 -37.43
C ASN A 426 0.40 11.58 -36.14
N GLU A 427 0.86 11.06 -35.00
CA GLU A 427 0.26 11.31 -33.69
C GLU A 427 0.38 12.78 -33.23
N GLU A 428 1.50 13.44 -33.53
CA GLU A 428 1.71 14.87 -33.28
C GLU A 428 0.73 15.71 -34.11
N ASN A 429 0.58 15.38 -35.40
CA ASN A 429 -0.36 16.07 -36.27
C ASN A 429 -1.82 15.87 -35.83
N LEU A 430 -2.19 14.68 -35.34
CA LEU A 430 -3.50 14.42 -34.75
C LEU A 430 -3.74 15.29 -33.51
N CYS A 431 -2.73 15.41 -32.63
CA CYS A 431 -2.81 16.28 -31.46
C CYS A 431 -2.97 17.76 -31.88
N GLN A 432 -2.25 18.20 -32.90
CA GLN A 432 -2.33 19.57 -33.41
C GLN A 432 -3.70 19.88 -34.01
N GLN A 433 -4.21 19.00 -34.88
CA GLN A 433 -5.56 19.14 -35.45
C GLN A 433 -6.61 19.24 -34.36
N ARG A 434 -6.41 18.53 -33.25
CA ARG A 434 -7.31 18.58 -32.11
C ARG A 434 -7.26 19.88 -31.34
N LEU A 435 -6.08 20.47 -31.18
CA LEU A 435 -5.94 21.82 -30.61
C LEU A 435 -6.60 22.87 -31.51
N ASP A 436 -6.47 22.72 -32.83
CA ASP A 436 -7.10 23.62 -33.81
C ASP A 436 -8.64 23.56 -33.73
N LEU A 437 -9.22 22.38 -33.47
CA LEU A 437 -10.66 22.26 -33.22
C LEU A 437 -11.13 22.91 -31.91
N LEU A 438 -10.23 23.03 -30.95
CA LEU A 438 -10.48 23.65 -29.65
C LEU A 438 -10.11 25.14 -29.64
N SER A 439 -9.97 25.76 -30.82
CA SER A 439 -9.57 27.16 -31.00
C SER A 439 -10.42 28.19 -30.25
N ASN A 440 -11.61 27.80 -29.80
CA ASN A 440 -12.53 28.66 -29.07
C ASN A 440 -12.25 28.71 -27.56
N LEU A 441 -11.39 27.82 -27.04
CA LEU A 441 -10.99 27.77 -25.63
C LEU A 441 -9.65 28.47 -25.42
N ASP A 442 -9.33 28.85 -24.19
CA ASP A 442 -8.01 29.38 -23.84
C ASP A 442 -6.94 28.30 -23.94
N GLU A 443 -5.71 28.67 -24.28
CA GLU A 443 -4.59 27.74 -24.52
C GLU A 443 -4.34 26.80 -23.32
N SER A 444 -4.43 27.33 -22.10
CA SER A 444 -4.28 26.54 -20.87
C SER A 444 -5.39 25.52 -20.64
N GLU A 445 -6.61 25.79 -21.15
CA GLU A 445 -7.74 24.88 -21.05
C GLU A 445 -7.73 23.82 -22.16
N ARG A 446 -7.21 24.15 -23.35
CA ARG A 446 -7.01 23.21 -24.46
C ARG A 446 -6.08 22.08 -24.06
N LEU A 447 -4.96 22.41 -23.43
CA LEU A 447 -3.94 21.42 -23.02
C LEU A 447 -4.44 20.48 -21.92
N LYS A 448 -5.44 20.89 -21.13
CA LYS A 448 -6.07 20.09 -20.07
C LYS A 448 -7.19 19.17 -20.56
N GLN A 449 -7.60 19.27 -21.83
CA GLN A 449 -8.69 18.44 -22.35
C GLN A 449 -8.31 16.94 -22.35
N PRO A 450 -9.24 16.04 -21.98
CA PRO A 450 -9.00 14.60 -21.85
C PRO A 450 -8.84 13.93 -23.21
N LEU A 451 -7.98 12.93 -23.40
CA LEU A 451 -7.80 12.32 -24.73
C LEU A 451 -9.08 11.73 -25.36
N ILE A 452 -9.35 12.08 -26.63
CA ILE A 452 -10.47 11.57 -27.43
C ILE A 452 -9.87 10.77 -28.60
N SER A 453 -10.43 9.61 -28.88
CA SER A 453 -10.02 8.78 -30.02
C SER A 453 -10.25 9.51 -31.35
N ALA A 454 -9.38 9.28 -32.33
CA ALA A 454 -9.54 9.84 -33.67
C ALA A 454 -10.89 9.44 -34.33
N LYS A 455 -11.42 8.25 -34.00
CA LYS A 455 -12.76 7.79 -34.39
C LYS A 455 -13.87 8.72 -33.86
N ASP A 456 -13.80 9.04 -32.58
CA ASP A 456 -14.79 9.89 -31.90
C ASP A 456 -14.63 11.34 -32.33
N MET A 457 -13.42 11.77 -32.66
CA MET A 457 -13.15 13.08 -33.22
C MET A 457 -13.83 13.25 -34.59
N ILE A 458 -13.68 12.29 -35.50
CA ILE A 458 -14.36 12.25 -36.80
C ILE A 458 -15.88 12.26 -36.60
N LYS A 459 -16.42 11.40 -35.74
CA LYS A 459 -17.86 11.35 -35.47
C LYS A 459 -18.39 12.68 -34.90
N ASN A 460 -17.67 13.29 -33.96
CA ASN A 460 -18.04 14.58 -33.40
C ASN A 460 -18.01 15.68 -34.46
N LEU A 461 -16.99 15.71 -35.32
CA LEU A 461 -16.87 16.67 -36.42
C LEU A 461 -17.99 16.55 -37.44
N VAL A 462 -18.45 15.33 -37.73
CA VAL A 462 -19.50 15.08 -38.72
C VAL A 462 -20.90 15.30 -38.12
N LEU A 463 -21.14 14.87 -36.87
CA LEU A 463 -22.49 14.84 -36.27
C LEU A 463 -22.88 16.09 -35.48
N LYS A 464 -21.95 16.83 -34.86
CA LYS A 464 -22.32 17.95 -33.96
C LYS A 464 -22.88 19.14 -34.74
N LYS A 465 -24.11 19.56 -34.48
CA LYS A 465 -24.72 20.71 -35.19
C LYS A 465 -24.25 22.08 -34.68
N ASN A 466 -23.71 22.15 -33.46
CA ASN A 466 -23.38 23.39 -32.78
C ASN A 466 -21.86 23.64 -32.76
N THR A 467 -21.30 24.16 -33.85
CA THR A 467 -19.88 24.53 -33.92
C THR A 467 -19.74 25.77 -34.80
N SER A 468 -18.83 26.68 -34.44
CA SER A 468 -18.57 27.93 -35.16
C SER A 468 -17.96 27.74 -36.56
N GLN A 469 -17.47 26.53 -36.88
CA GLN A 469 -16.82 26.19 -38.14
C GLN A 469 -17.85 25.87 -39.25
N SER A 470 -17.52 26.26 -40.48
CA SER A 470 -18.32 25.91 -41.67
C SER A 470 -18.42 24.39 -41.87
N LEU A 471 -19.52 23.93 -42.46
CA LEU A 471 -19.75 22.49 -42.73
C LEU A 471 -18.63 21.89 -43.58
N LEU A 472 -18.17 22.59 -44.62
CA LEU A 472 -17.07 22.13 -45.46
C LEU A 472 -15.77 21.96 -44.67
N GLN A 473 -15.38 22.95 -43.86
CA GLN A 473 -14.15 22.86 -43.05
C GLN A 473 -14.18 21.68 -42.09
N ARG A 474 -15.34 21.34 -41.52
CA ARG A 474 -15.47 20.20 -40.61
C ARG A 474 -15.23 18.86 -41.31
N TYR A 475 -15.77 18.69 -42.52
CA TYR A 475 -15.55 17.49 -43.32
C TYR A 475 -14.13 17.43 -43.88
N CYS A 476 -13.55 18.56 -44.32
CA CYS A 476 -12.14 18.65 -44.71
C CYS A 476 -11.21 18.25 -43.55
N SER A 477 -11.45 18.76 -42.34
CA SER A 477 -10.71 18.37 -41.13
C SER A 477 -10.90 16.89 -40.80
N ALA A 478 -12.11 16.34 -40.94
CA ALA A 478 -12.35 14.91 -40.76
C ALA A 478 -11.58 14.04 -41.78
N LEU A 479 -11.45 14.49 -43.03
CA LEU A 479 -10.65 13.82 -44.06
C LEU A 479 -9.14 13.92 -43.78
N LYS A 480 -8.66 15.04 -43.23
CA LYS A 480 -7.27 15.18 -42.78
C LYS A 480 -6.93 14.27 -41.59
N ILE A 481 -7.88 14.03 -40.69
CA ILE A 481 -7.73 13.07 -39.60
C ILE A 481 -7.73 11.65 -40.17
N LEU A 482 -8.64 11.36 -41.11
CA LEU A 482 -8.74 10.05 -41.75
C LEU A 482 -7.46 9.68 -42.51
N SER A 483 -6.83 10.63 -43.21
CA SER A 483 -5.56 10.38 -43.93
C SER A 483 -4.40 9.99 -43.00
N GLN A 484 -4.46 10.38 -41.73
CA GLN A 484 -3.48 10.02 -40.71
C GLN A 484 -3.76 8.64 -40.07
N MET A 485 -4.91 8.03 -40.38
CA MET A 485 -5.37 6.75 -39.83
C MET A 485 -5.28 5.57 -40.82
N GLU A 486 -4.48 5.66 -41.88
CA GLU A 486 -4.41 4.64 -42.96
C GLU A 486 -4.21 3.20 -42.44
N SER A 487 -3.47 3.01 -41.34
CA SER A 487 -3.20 1.69 -40.75
C SER A 487 -4.27 1.19 -39.75
N ASN A 488 -5.36 1.93 -39.53
CA ASN A 488 -6.37 1.59 -38.53
C ASN A 488 -7.47 0.67 -39.13
N PRO A 489 -7.90 -0.40 -38.45
CA PRO A 489 -9.00 -1.27 -38.93
C PRO A 489 -10.32 -0.53 -39.16
N ASP A 490 -10.55 0.57 -38.45
CA ASP A 490 -11.77 1.39 -38.59
C ASP A 490 -11.72 2.34 -39.80
N PHE A 491 -10.59 2.42 -40.54
CA PHE A 491 -10.40 3.35 -41.66
C PHE A 491 -11.51 3.22 -42.71
N ASP A 492 -11.80 2.00 -43.16
CA ASP A 492 -12.81 1.75 -44.19
C ASP A 492 -14.23 2.13 -43.71
N GLN A 493 -14.55 1.88 -42.45
CA GLN A 493 -15.85 2.22 -41.86
C GLN A 493 -16.01 3.73 -41.70
N LEU A 494 -14.98 4.42 -41.22
CA LEU A 494 -15.00 5.87 -41.03
C LEU A 494 -15.00 6.63 -42.35
N ARG A 495 -14.29 6.11 -43.36
CA ARG A 495 -14.34 6.59 -44.74
C ARG A 495 -15.77 6.56 -45.26
N LEU A 496 -16.45 5.42 -45.17
CA LEU A 496 -17.84 5.29 -45.61
C LEU A 496 -18.78 6.22 -44.82
N PHE A 497 -18.58 6.31 -43.51
CA PHE A 497 -19.38 7.17 -42.64
C PHE A 497 -19.28 8.66 -43.02
N ILE A 498 -18.07 9.19 -43.26
CA ILE A 498 -17.89 10.61 -43.65
C ILE A 498 -18.62 10.89 -44.97
N PHE A 499 -18.41 10.08 -46.01
CA PHE A 499 -19.02 10.34 -47.30
C PHE A 499 -20.54 10.07 -47.32
N ALA A 500 -21.03 9.08 -46.55
CA ALA A 500 -22.45 8.85 -46.39
C ALA A 500 -23.14 10.04 -45.70
N GLN A 501 -22.55 10.58 -44.64
CA GLN A 501 -23.08 11.76 -43.96
C GLN A 501 -23.01 13.02 -44.84
N ALA A 502 -21.97 13.19 -45.65
CA ALA A 502 -21.87 14.28 -46.62
C ALA A 502 -23.04 14.27 -47.62
N LEU A 503 -23.46 13.09 -48.08
CA LEU A 503 -24.60 12.90 -48.98
C LEU A 503 -25.96 13.10 -48.29
N LEU A 504 -26.05 12.85 -46.98
CA LEU A 504 -27.26 13.06 -46.19
C LEU A 504 -27.50 14.55 -45.88
N VAL A 505 -26.45 15.38 -45.84
CA VAL A 505 -26.56 16.83 -45.62
C VAL A 505 -27.14 17.53 -46.86
N ASP A 506 -26.66 17.18 -48.06
CA ASP A 506 -27.19 17.65 -49.33
C ASP A 506 -27.74 16.47 -50.15
N PRO A 507 -29.00 16.05 -49.92
CA PRO A 507 -29.58 14.96 -50.68
C PRO A 507 -29.68 15.37 -52.15
N LEU A 508 -29.05 14.60 -53.03
CA LEU A 508 -29.02 14.80 -54.49
C LEU A 508 -30.42 14.94 -55.15
N LYS A 509 -31.49 14.60 -54.42
CA LYS A 509 -32.89 14.81 -54.82
C LYS A 509 -33.27 16.27 -55.05
N SER A 510 -32.60 17.22 -54.38
CA SER A 510 -32.85 18.65 -54.58
C SER A 510 -32.36 19.17 -55.95
N ILE A 511 -31.56 18.38 -56.67
CA ILE A 511 -30.89 18.74 -57.93
C ILE A 511 -31.72 18.33 -59.15
N GLY A 512 -32.62 17.35 -59.03
CA GLY A 512 -33.48 16.87 -60.12
C GLY A 512 -34.50 17.89 -60.66
N ASN A 513 -34.72 19.00 -59.94
CA ASN A 513 -35.67 20.04 -60.33
C ASN A 513 -35.02 21.28 -61.00
N SER A 514 -33.70 21.28 -61.24
CA SER A 514 -33.02 22.40 -61.91
C SER A 514 -32.61 22.04 -63.35
N PRO A 515 -32.60 23.00 -64.29
CA PRO A 515 -32.40 22.74 -65.72
C PRO A 515 -30.96 22.31 -66.09
N ASP A 516 -29.99 22.44 -65.18
CA ASP A 516 -28.59 22.02 -65.38
C ASP A 516 -28.08 21.23 -64.15
N PRO A 517 -28.28 19.91 -64.09
CA PRO A 517 -27.87 19.10 -62.95
C PRO A 517 -26.36 19.20 -62.68
N LEU A 518 -25.53 19.32 -63.72
CA LEU A 518 -24.06 19.43 -63.62
C LEU A 518 -23.57 20.76 -63.01
N SER A 519 -24.30 21.86 -63.14
CA SER A 519 -23.90 23.17 -62.59
C SER A 519 -24.29 23.31 -61.11
N CYS A 520 -25.40 22.70 -60.70
CA CYS A 520 -25.83 22.60 -59.30
C CYS A 520 -24.93 21.67 -58.48
N ASN A 521 -24.37 20.62 -59.10
CA ASN A 521 -23.47 19.68 -58.44
C ASN A 521 -22.19 20.34 -57.90
N ALA A 522 -21.64 21.34 -58.60
CA ALA A 522 -20.42 22.05 -58.19
C ALA A 522 -20.54 22.77 -56.83
N LYS A 523 -21.77 22.95 -56.31
CA LYS A 523 -22.04 23.59 -55.02
C LYS A 523 -22.34 22.60 -53.88
N THR A 524 -22.47 21.31 -54.19
CA THR A 524 -22.76 20.29 -53.15
C THR A 524 -21.54 20.05 -52.28
N LEU A 525 -21.76 19.80 -50.98
CA LEU A 525 -20.68 19.44 -50.06
C LEU A 525 -19.88 18.23 -50.57
N PHE A 526 -20.54 17.26 -51.21
CA PHE A 526 -19.90 16.08 -51.80
C PHE A 526 -18.93 16.44 -52.93
N SER A 527 -19.34 17.27 -53.91
CA SER A 527 -18.44 17.71 -54.99
C SER A 527 -17.27 18.54 -54.47
N GLN A 528 -17.52 19.44 -53.51
CA GLN A 528 -16.49 20.28 -52.93
C GLN A 528 -15.45 19.47 -52.13
N LEU A 529 -15.86 18.37 -51.50
CA LEU A 529 -14.93 17.44 -50.85
C LEU A 529 -14.07 16.68 -51.86
N PHE A 530 -14.61 16.29 -53.02
CA PHE A 530 -13.81 15.69 -54.10
C PHE A 530 -12.77 16.65 -54.66
N ASP A 531 -13.16 17.90 -54.91
CA ASP A 531 -12.23 18.94 -55.38
C ASP A 531 -11.14 19.21 -54.33
N TYR A 532 -11.50 19.19 -53.05
CA TYR A 532 -10.57 19.33 -51.93
C TYR A 532 -9.54 18.20 -51.86
N ILE A 533 -9.98 16.94 -52.00
CA ILE A 533 -9.12 15.75 -51.95
C ILE A 533 -8.06 15.81 -53.06
N LYS A 534 -8.44 16.22 -54.26
CA LYS A 534 -7.52 16.38 -55.39
C LYS A 534 -6.54 17.52 -55.18
N HIS A 535 -7.03 18.67 -54.72
CA HIS A 535 -6.18 19.84 -54.49
C HIS A 535 -5.10 19.56 -53.42
N GLU A 536 -5.43 18.79 -52.38
CA GLU A 536 -4.50 18.43 -51.30
C GLU A 536 -3.72 17.13 -51.57
N ASN A 537 -3.86 16.53 -52.76
CA ASN A 537 -3.24 15.25 -53.13
C ASN A 537 -3.51 14.11 -52.14
N LEU A 538 -4.69 14.13 -51.51
CA LEU A 538 -5.14 13.11 -50.55
C LEU A 538 -5.50 11.77 -51.24
N ASP A 539 -5.57 11.76 -52.57
CA ASP A 539 -5.79 10.56 -53.39
C ASP A 539 -4.77 9.44 -53.15
N LYS A 540 -3.55 9.79 -52.71
CA LYS A 540 -2.48 8.84 -52.38
C LYS A 540 -2.86 7.83 -51.30
N TYR A 541 -3.84 8.17 -50.45
CA TYR A 541 -4.26 7.38 -49.30
C TYR A 541 -5.55 6.57 -49.55
N ASN A 542 -5.99 6.41 -50.81
CA ASN A 542 -7.23 5.68 -51.16
C ASN A 542 -8.46 6.12 -50.34
N ILE A 543 -8.56 7.42 -50.05
CA ILE A 543 -9.63 8.00 -49.22
C ILE A 543 -10.98 8.01 -49.95
N ILE A 544 -11.00 7.94 -51.28
CA ILE A 544 -12.26 7.89 -52.04
C ILE A 544 -12.83 6.46 -51.97
N PRO A 545 -13.99 6.24 -51.34
CA PRO A 545 -14.62 4.92 -51.28
C PRO A 545 -15.19 4.55 -52.65
N SER A 546 -15.08 3.28 -53.03
CA SER A 546 -15.71 2.75 -54.26
C SER A 546 -17.23 2.93 -54.23
N ARG A 547 -17.81 3.28 -55.39
CA ARG A 547 -19.26 3.47 -55.58
C ARG A 547 -20.11 2.38 -54.93
N GLU A 548 -19.77 1.11 -55.18
CA GLU A 548 -20.54 -0.05 -54.73
C GLU A 548 -20.57 -0.14 -53.19
N LYS A 549 -19.42 0.04 -52.54
CA LYS A 549 -19.30 0.03 -51.06
C LYS A 549 -20.05 1.19 -50.40
N LEU A 550 -20.10 2.34 -51.06
CA LEU A 550 -20.84 3.50 -50.55
C LEU A 550 -22.35 3.33 -50.71
N GLN A 551 -22.81 2.74 -51.81
CA GLN A 551 -24.23 2.42 -52.00
C GLN A 551 -24.73 1.36 -51.00
N SER A 552 -23.86 0.41 -50.61
CA SER A 552 -24.18 -0.61 -49.61
C SER A 552 -24.10 -0.14 -48.15
N SER A 553 -23.79 1.14 -47.87
CA SER A 553 -23.58 1.58 -46.49
C SER A 553 -24.88 1.60 -45.68
N ASN A 554 -24.78 1.24 -44.40
CA ASN A 554 -25.92 1.15 -43.49
C ASN A 554 -26.58 2.52 -43.23
N GLU A 555 -25.86 3.63 -43.42
CA GLU A 555 -26.42 4.98 -43.24
C GLU A 555 -27.34 5.42 -44.40
N LEU A 556 -27.23 4.80 -45.58
CA LEU A 556 -27.94 5.19 -46.81
C LEU A 556 -29.15 4.30 -47.16
N VAL A 557 -29.58 3.42 -46.24
CA VAL A 557 -30.69 2.46 -46.44
C VAL A 557 -32.00 3.15 -46.86
N SER A 558 -32.26 4.38 -46.41
CA SER A 558 -33.45 5.15 -46.78
C SER A 558 -33.43 5.68 -48.24
N PHE A 559 -32.24 5.76 -48.86
CA PHE A 559 -32.04 6.23 -50.23
C PHE A 559 -31.77 5.10 -51.23
N GLN A 560 -31.48 3.88 -50.75
CA GLN A 560 -31.28 2.70 -51.60
C GLN A 560 -32.50 2.37 -52.47
N ASN A 561 -33.71 2.66 -52.02
CA ASN A 561 -34.95 2.35 -52.75
C ASN A 561 -35.37 3.41 -53.80
N ASN A 562 -34.60 4.50 -53.96
CA ASN A 562 -34.97 5.59 -54.88
C ASN A 562 -34.14 5.53 -56.18
N GLN A 563 -34.79 5.17 -57.28
CA GLN A 563 -34.14 4.97 -58.59
C GLN A 563 -33.53 6.26 -59.16
N GLU A 564 -34.19 7.42 -58.99
CA GLU A 564 -33.69 8.73 -59.43
C GLU A 564 -32.40 9.13 -58.71
N PHE A 565 -32.30 8.81 -57.42
CA PHE A 565 -31.10 9.04 -56.63
C PHE A 565 -29.92 8.17 -57.10
N GLN A 566 -30.17 6.91 -57.45
CA GLN A 566 -29.13 6.01 -57.93
C GLN A 566 -28.57 6.42 -59.30
N GLU A 567 -29.44 6.86 -60.21
CA GLU A 567 -29.05 7.34 -61.54
C GLU A 567 -28.28 8.67 -61.43
N ALA A 568 -28.78 9.63 -60.65
CA ALA A 568 -28.08 10.90 -60.42
C ALA A 568 -26.73 10.68 -59.72
N PHE A 569 -26.67 9.83 -58.69
CA PHE A 569 -25.42 9.49 -58.01
C PHE A 569 -24.42 8.83 -58.96
N SER A 570 -24.89 7.96 -59.86
CA SER A 570 -24.03 7.28 -60.85
C SER A 570 -23.36 8.27 -61.80
N ALA A 571 -24.13 9.20 -62.35
CA ALA A 571 -23.66 10.20 -63.31
C ALA A 571 -22.71 11.21 -62.65
N ILE A 572 -23.02 11.60 -61.41
CA ILE A 572 -22.20 12.54 -60.63
C ILE A 572 -20.88 11.89 -60.24
N TYR A 573 -20.92 10.68 -59.71
CA TYR A 573 -19.73 9.96 -59.27
C TYR A 573 -18.79 9.65 -60.44
N SER A 574 -19.33 9.24 -61.61
CA SER A 574 -18.51 9.07 -62.82
C SER A 574 -17.90 10.40 -63.30
N SER A 575 -18.66 11.50 -63.25
CA SER A 575 -18.15 12.82 -63.66
C SER A 575 -17.03 13.34 -62.76
N LEU A 576 -17.11 13.08 -61.45
CA LEU A 576 -16.12 13.49 -60.46
C LEU A 576 -14.83 12.66 -60.51
N LEU A 577 -14.91 11.41 -60.97
CA LEU A 577 -13.73 10.56 -61.23
C LEU A 577 -13.00 10.89 -62.53
N THR A 578 -13.71 11.45 -63.53
CA THR A 578 -13.12 11.85 -64.81
C THR A 578 -12.53 13.25 -64.81
N ARG A 579 -13.07 14.16 -63.98
CA ARG A 579 -12.36 15.36 -63.56
C ARG A 579 -11.18 14.95 -62.70
#